data_AF-A0A2W6Z0A3-F1
#
_entry.id   AF-A0A2W6Z0A3-F1
#
_cell.length_a   1.000
_cell.length_b   1.000
_cell.length_c   1.000
_cell.angle_alpha   90.00
_cell.angle_beta   90.00
_cell.angle_gamma   90.00
#
_symmetry.space_group_name_H-M   'P 1'
#
loop_
_entity.id
_entity.type
_entity.pdbx_description
1 polymer ?
#
loop_
_entity_poly.entity_id
_entity_poly.type
_entity_poly.pdbx_seq_one_letter_code
_entity_poly.pdbx_strand_id
1 'polypeptide(L)'
;MSSAAEIAMRKAVAVWGRARWPGARVVHELVVGQRRIDMAFILRDHLVGVEIKSARDVIDRLDGQLETFAEHIPEVWLAIDRKWTDQEDGYWSVGRVTVCGDVATDGLIRTNMHGRDFTSSWPARIRRRLTVQMLDLLWASELQSIAARHGLGLPKRAAMGVTIPAIARALTGDQIVAAVCAELRARKAFPRFPASDAPIPLPHTTPTTML
;
A
#
# COMPACT_ATOMS: atom_id res chain seq x y z
N MET A 1 22.40 -4.12 0.46
CA MET A 1 21.92 -4.83 1.67
C MET A 1 21.30 -3.78 2.59
N SER A 2 20.07 -4.01 3.07
CA SER A 2 19.43 -3.14 4.06
C SER A 2 20.28 -3.04 5.32
N SER A 3 20.32 -1.86 5.94
CA SER A 3 21.06 -1.67 7.19
C SER A 3 20.36 -2.39 8.36
N ALA A 4 21.10 -2.71 9.43
CA ALA A 4 20.51 -3.29 10.64
C ALA A 4 19.38 -2.41 11.23
N ALA A 5 19.55 -1.08 11.15
CA ALA A 5 18.54 -0.11 11.56
C ALA A 5 17.27 -0.18 10.71
N GLU A 6 17.41 -0.25 9.39
CA GLU A 6 16.27 -0.39 8.46
C GLU A 6 15.52 -1.71 8.70
N ILE A 7 16.25 -2.82 8.91
CA ILE A 7 15.66 -4.12 9.22
C ILE A 7 14.85 -4.05 10.53
N ALA A 8 15.41 -3.41 11.57
CA ALA A 8 14.72 -3.24 12.84
C ALA A 8 13.45 -2.38 12.70
N MET A 9 13.53 -1.28 11.96
CA MET A 9 12.35 -0.45 11.67
C MET A 9 11.28 -1.22 10.91
N ARG A 10 11.65 -1.97 9.86
CA ARG A 10 10.69 -2.81 9.11
C ARG A 10 9.99 -3.82 10.01
N LYS A 11 10.71 -4.45 10.95
CA LYS A 11 10.12 -5.35 11.95
C LYS A 11 9.15 -4.62 12.88
N ALA A 12 9.53 -3.47 13.41
CA ALA A 12 8.68 -2.70 14.33
C ALA A 12 7.41 -2.19 13.62
N VAL A 13 7.54 -1.69 12.39
CA VAL A 13 6.42 -1.28 11.54
C VAL A 13 5.52 -2.48 11.20
N ALA A 14 6.08 -3.65 10.90
CA ALA A 14 5.29 -4.86 10.66
C ALA A 14 4.45 -5.25 11.89
N VAL A 15 5.04 -5.25 13.09
CA VAL A 15 4.33 -5.55 14.34
C VAL A 15 3.20 -4.54 14.57
N TRP A 16 3.51 -3.25 14.49
CA TRP A 16 2.52 -2.18 14.64
C TRP A 16 1.38 -2.30 13.63
N GLY A 17 1.71 -2.45 12.35
CA GLY A 17 0.71 -2.51 11.29
C GLY A 17 -0.14 -3.78 11.37
N ARG A 18 0.40 -4.91 11.83
CA ARG A 18 -0.42 -6.12 12.08
C ARG A 18 -1.41 -5.93 13.22
N ALA A 19 -1.03 -5.21 14.27
CA ALA A 19 -1.95 -4.88 15.36
C ALA A 19 -3.07 -3.93 14.89
N ARG A 20 -2.73 -2.97 14.01
CA ARG A 20 -3.67 -1.98 13.48
C ARG A 20 -4.58 -2.53 12.37
N TRP A 21 -4.04 -3.36 11.48
CA TRP A 21 -4.74 -3.95 10.33
C TRP A 21 -4.67 -5.48 10.39
N PRO A 22 -5.39 -6.10 11.32
CA PRO A 22 -5.43 -7.55 11.41
C PRO A 22 -5.95 -8.16 10.09
N GLY A 23 -5.30 -9.23 9.62
CA GLY A 23 -5.66 -9.91 8.38
C GLY A 23 -5.11 -9.28 7.08
N ALA A 24 -4.38 -8.16 7.18
CA ALA A 24 -3.63 -7.63 6.06
C ALA A 24 -2.51 -8.59 5.63
N ARG A 25 -2.30 -8.70 4.32
CA ARG A 25 -1.06 -9.27 3.79
C ARG A 25 0.01 -8.19 3.85
N VAL A 26 1.15 -8.47 4.47
CA VAL A 26 2.29 -7.55 4.51
C VAL A 26 3.20 -7.83 3.33
N VAL A 27 3.43 -6.82 2.49
CA VAL A 27 4.37 -6.92 1.36
C VAL A 27 5.41 -5.81 1.44
N HIS A 28 6.55 -6.05 0.81
CA HIS A 28 7.66 -5.10 0.75
C HIS A 28 7.89 -4.64 -0.69
N GLU A 29 8.37 -3.40 -0.84
CA GLU A 29 8.81 -2.82 -2.12
C GLU A 29 7.71 -2.85 -3.21
N LEU A 30 6.49 -2.49 -2.85
CA LEU A 30 5.40 -2.40 -3.82
C LEU A 30 5.70 -1.27 -4.81
N VAL A 31 5.69 -1.59 -6.10
CA VAL A 31 5.91 -0.61 -7.18
C VAL A 31 4.71 0.33 -7.27
N VAL A 32 4.98 1.64 -7.27
CA VAL A 32 4.01 2.72 -7.41
C VAL A 32 4.56 3.73 -8.41
N GLY A 33 4.01 3.73 -9.63
CA GLY A 33 4.59 4.48 -10.74
C GLY A 33 6.05 4.10 -10.99
N GLN A 34 6.95 5.07 -10.92
CA GLN A 34 8.41 4.88 -11.06
C GLN A 34 9.13 4.66 -9.71
N ARG A 35 8.39 4.63 -8.60
CA ARG A 35 8.91 4.51 -7.24
C ARG A 35 8.50 3.17 -6.63
N ARG A 36 9.04 2.87 -5.46
CA ARG A 36 8.64 1.73 -4.63
C ARG A 36 8.37 2.24 -3.24
N ILE A 37 7.24 1.84 -2.67
CA ILE A 37 6.95 2.07 -1.26
C ILE A 37 7.51 0.90 -0.46
N ASP A 38 8.18 1.22 0.65
CA ASP A 38 8.96 0.24 1.40
C ASP A 38 8.13 -0.94 1.92
N MET A 39 6.91 -0.65 2.39
CA MET A 39 5.98 -1.64 2.92
C MET A 39 4.54 -1.32 2.52
N ALA A 40 3.72 -2.35 2.37
CA ALA A 40 2.27 -2.19 2.24
C ALA A 40 1.50 -3.26 3.02
N PHE A 41 0.38 -2.85 3.61
CA PHE A 41 -0.59 -3.70 4.28
C PHE A 41 -1.83 -3.78 3.39
N ILE A 42 -2.10 -4.97 2.86
CA ILE A 42 -3.13 -5.20 1.85
C ILE A 42 -4.28 -5.96 2.48
N LEU A 43 -5.37 -5.25 2.78
CA LEU A 43 -6.63 -5.82 3.27
C LEU A 43 -7.49 -6.27 2.08
N ARG A 44 -8.72 -6.73 2.34
CA ARG A 44 -9.65 -7.17 1.29
C ARG A 44 -10.10 -6.01 0.39
N ASP A 45 -10.29 -4.85 0.99
CA ASP A 45 -10.97 -3.68 0.45
C ASP A 45 -10.27 -2.37 0.87
N HIS A 46 -9.04 -2.48 1.38
CA HIS A 46 -8.24 -1.32 1.78
C HIS A 46 -6.75 -1.59 1.58
N LEU A 47 -6.02 -0.56 1.16
CA LEU A 47 -4.59 -0.63 0.89
C LEU A 47 -3.87 0.46 1.68
N VAL A 48 -2.92 0.05 2.49
CA VAL A 48 -2.07 0.98 3.25
C VAL A 48 -0.63 0.86 2.78
N GLY A 49 -0.01 2.00 2.54
CA GLY A 49 1.41 2.11 2.22
C GLY A 49 2.19 2.71 3.38
N VAL A 50 3.40 2.23 3.63
CA VAL A 50 4.32 2.79 4.62
C VAL A 50 5.69 3.00 3.99
N GLU A 51 6.13 4.26 3.93
CA GLU A 51 7.51 4.63 3.59
C GLU A 51 8.35 4.68 4.87
N ILE A 52 9.59 4.19 4.85
CA ILE A 52 10.48 4.08 6.01
C ILE A 52 11.71 4.96 5.80
N LYS A 53 12.03 5.81 6.79
CA LYS A 53 13.26 6.61 6.84
C LYS A 53 14.01 6.39 8.15
N SER A 54 15.12 5.69 8.06
CA SER A 54 16.07 5.45 9.15
C SER A 54 16.96 6.68 9.40
N ALA A 55 17.68 6.69 10.53
CA ALA A 55 18.63 7.76 10.85
C ALA A 55 19.72 8.00 9.77
N ARG A 56 19.98 7.00 8.92
CA ARG A 56 21.01 7.04 7.87
C ARG A 56 20.52 7.64 6.55
N ASP A 57 19.22 7.79 6.39
CA ASP A 57 18.64 8.27 5.14
C ASP A 57 18.93 9.76 4.90
N VAL A 58 18.72 10.18 3.66
CA VAL A 58 18.54 11.60 3.31
C VAL A 58 17.10 11.73 2.84
N ILE A 59 16.41 12.77 3.29
CA ILE A 59 14.95 12.93 3.10
C ILE A 59 14.59 14.04 2.11
N ASP A 60 15.57 14.55 1.36
CA ASP A 60 15.43 15.59 0.33
C ASP A 60 14.38 15.28 -0.76
N ARG A 61 14.17 14.00 -1.07
CA ARG A 61 13.20 13.52 -2.08
C ARG A 61 11.85 13.06 -1.51
N LEU A 62 11.67 13.17 -0.19
CA LEU A 62 10.56 12.53 0.52
C LEU A 62 9.20 13.08 0.07
N ASP A 63 9.08 14.39 -0.13
CA ASP A 63 7.86 15.09 -0.55
C ASP A 63 7.29 14.45 -1.81
N GLY A 64 8.11 14.38 -2.85
CA GLY A 64 7.72 13.80 -4.14
C GLY A 64 7.49 12.30 -4.05
N GLN A 65 8.11 11.58 -3.09
CA GLN A 65 7.75 10.18 -2.81
C GLN A 65 6.33 10.11 -2.25
N LEU A 66 6.04 10.87 -1.19
CA LEU A 66 4.75 10.86 -0.52
C LEU A 66 3.61 11.33 -1.43
N GLU A 67 3.85 12.34 -2.26
CA GLU A 67 2.89 12.79 -3.27
C GLU A 67 2.57 11.67 -4.27
N THR A 68 3.60 11.04 -4.85
CA THR A 68 3.42 9.91 -5.79
C THR A 68 2.63 8.77 -5.13
N PHE A 69 2.93 8.46 -3.86
CA PHE A 69 2.24 7.38 -3.15
C PHE A 69 0.78 7.75 -2.84
N ALA A 70 0.52 8.97 -2.39
CA ALA A 70 -0.82 9.44 -2.05
C ALA A 70 -1.75 9.58 -3.26
N GLU A 71 -1.21 9.62 -4.48
CA GLU A 71 -2.00 9.55 -5.72
C GLU A 71 -2.56 8.15 -6.00
N HIS A 72 -1.89 7.10 -5.52
CA HIS A 72 -2.20 5.70 -5.86
C HIS A 72 -2.65 4.87 -4.66
N ILE A 73 -2.35 5.28 -3.44
CA ILE A 73 -2.59 4.50 -2.23
C ILE A 73 -3.52 5.30 -1.31
N PRO A 74 -4.69 4.73 -0.91
CA PRO A 74 -5.72 5.47 -0.18
C PRO A 74 -5.30 5.87 1.23
N GLU A 75 -4.34 5.16 1.83
CA GLU A 75 -3.77 5.50 3.13
C GLU A 75 -2.24 5.35 3.10
N VAL A 76 -1.52 6.45 3.30
CA VAL A 76 -0.06 6.47 3.33
C VAL A 76 0.42 6.89 4.72
N TRP A 77 1.39 6.15 5.25
CA TRP A 77 2.10 6.47 6.47
C TRP A 77 3.58 6.66 6.21
N LEU A 78 4.20 7.51 7.02
CA LEU A 78 5.63 7.69 7.07
C LEU A 78 6.15 7.14 8.40
N ALA A 79 7.01 6.13 8.34
CA ALA A 79 7.74 5.61 9.48
C ALA A 79 9.14 6.23 9.56
N ILE A 80 9.41 7.02 10.60
CA ILE A 80 10.68 7.74 10.77
C ILE A 80 11.42 7.36 12.05
N ASP A 81 12.75 7.41 11.96
CA ASP A 81 13.63 7.45 13.13
C ASP A 81 13.50 8.78 13.89
N ARG A 82 13.79 8.75 15.21
CA ARG A 82 13.80 9.94 16.07
C ARG A 82 14.63 11.10 15.55
N LYS A 83 15.70 10.85 14.77
CA LYS A 83 16.51 11.92 14.16
C LYS A 83 15.68 12.88 13.30
N TRP A 84 14.59 12.40 12.71
CA TRP A 84 13.75 13.15 11.78
C TRP A 84 12.48 13.72 12.44
N THR A 85 12.30 13.55 13.76
CA THR A 85 11.08 14.04 14.43
C THR A 85 10.96 15.55 14.35
N ASP A 86 12.09 16.25 14.50
CA ASP A 86 12.15 17.71 14.61
C ASP A 86 12.02 18.40 13.25
N GLN A 87 11.87 17.65 12.15
CA GLN A 87 11.44 18.20 10.85
C GLN A 87 9.93 18.53 10.86
N GLU A 88 9.44 19.02 12.01
CA GLU A 88 8.04 19.27 12.35
C GLU A 88 7.35 20.28 11.42
N ASP A 89 8.09 21.09 10.66
CA ASP A 89 7.54 22.09 9.72
C ASP A 89 7.27 21.57 8.30
N GLY A 90 7.57 20.29 8.02
CA GLY A 90 7.18 19.66 6.76
C GLY A 90 5.65 19.51 6.69
N TYR A 91 5.01 20.14 5.71
CA TYR A 91 3.57 20.07 5.43
C TYR A 91 3.18 18.70 4.84
N TRP A 92 3.46 17.61 5.56
CA TRP A 92 3.08 16.27 5.13
C TRP A 92 1.61 15.99 5.48
N SER A 93 0.82 15.69 4.46
CA SER A 93 -0.57 15.23 4.59
C SER A 93 -0.64 13.70 4.78
N VAL A 94 0.18 13.14 5.67
CA VAL A 94 0.23 11.68 5.95
C VAL A 94 0.27 11.38 7.44
N GLY A 95 -0.22 10.20 7.83
CA GLY A 95 -0.03 9.69 9.19
C GLY A 95 1.46 9.43 9.47
N ARG A 96 1.95 9.70 10.69
CA ARG A 96 3.34 9.45 11.07
C ARG A 96 3.45 8.35 12.12
N VAL A 97 4.42 7.46 11.92
CA VAL A 97 4.86 6.46 12.90
C VAL A 97 6.29 6.80 13.27
N THR A 98 6.51 7.23 14.50
CA THR A 98 7.86 7.40 15.01
C THR A 98 8.30 6.10 15.66
N VAL A 99 9.39 5.53 15.16
CA VAL A 99 10.04 4.37 15.76
C VAL A 99 11.08 4.91 16.75
N CYS A 100 10.76 4.86 18.04
CA CYS A 100 11.67 5.28 19.11
C CYS A 100 12.26 4.04 19.79
N GLY A 101 13.52 3.70 19.49
CA GLY A 101 14.20 2.65 20.25
C GLY A 101 15.58 2.31 19.71
N ASP A 102 16.49 2.04 20.65
CA ASP A 102 17.64 1.20 20.34
C ASP A 102 17.14 -0.25 20.20
N VAL A 103 17.67 -0.99 19.23
CA VAL A 103 17.16 -2.31 18.79
C VAL A 103 17.16 -3.36 19.92
N ALA A 104 17.86 -3.07 21.02
CA ALA A 104 18.03 -3.95 22.17
C ALA A 104 17.03 -3.76 23.33
N THR A 105 16.27 -2.65 23.41
CA THR A 105 15.49 -2.32 24.63
C THR A 105 14.13 -1.69 24.29
N ASP A 106 13.26 -2.49 23.67
CA ASP A 106 11.79 -2.31 23.65
C ASP A 106 11.14 -1.65 22.43
N GLY A 107 11.91 -1.08 21.48
CA GLY A 107 11.41 -0.73 20.13
C GLY A 107 10.04 -0.02 20.11
N LEU A 108 9.86 0.99 20.96
CA LEU A 108 8.56 1.63 21.17
C LEU A 108 8.08 2.35 19.91
N ILE A 109 6.89 1.97 19.44
CA ILE A 109 6.19 2.69 18.36
C ILE A 109 5.36 3.81 18.99
N ARG A 110 5.63 5.05 18.58
CA ARG A 110 4.79 6.21 18.89
C ARG A 110 4.08 6.66 17.61
N THR A 111 2.77 6.81 17.68
CA THR A 111 1.98 7.27 16.54
C THR A 111 1.61 8.73 16.74
N ASN A 112 2.00 9.58 15.78
CA ASN A 112 1.60 10.98 15.73
C ASN A 112 0.82 11.19 14.43
N MET A 113 -0.34 11.85 14.52
CA MET A 113 -1.16 12.15 13.34
C MET A 113 -1.02 13.63 13.01
N HIS A 114 -0.44 13.95 11.86
CA HIS A 114 -0.31 15.33 11.38
C HIS A 114 -1.21 15.53 10.16
N GLY A 115 -1.99 16.61 10.16
CA GLY A 115 -2.91 16.98 9.09
C GLY A 115 -4.39 16.73 9.42
N ARG A 116 -5.28 17.60 8.90
CA ARG A 116 -6.74 17.57 9.15
C ARG A 116 -7.44 16.29 8.65
N ASP A 117 -6.78 15.53 7.78
CA ASP A 117 -7.36 14.38 7.06
C ASP A 117 -7.02 13.00 7.67
N PHE A 118 -6.14 12.93 8.67
CA PHE A 118 -5.73 11.67 9.29
C PHE A 118 -6.10 11.69 10.78
N THR A 119 -7.12 10.92 11.18
CA THR A 119 -7.42 10.63 12.60
C THR A 119 -7.59 9.12 12.80
N SER A 120 -7.40 8.63 14.03
CA SER A 120 -7.45 7.20 14.36
C SER A 120 -8.80 6.54 14.06
N SER A 121 -9.84 7.35 13.84
CA SER A 121 -11.22 6.96 13.58
C SER A 121 -11.75 7.36 12.19
N TRP A 122 -10.92 7.93 11.29
CA TRP A 122 -11.42 8.41 10.00
C TRP A 122 -11.41 7.33 8.91
N PRO A 123 -12.52 7.10 8.20
CA PRO A 123 -12.55 6.21 7.05
C PRO A 123 -11.73 6.84 5.91
N ALA A 124 -10.86 6.05 5.27
CA ALA A 124 -10.05 6.49 4.15
C ALA A 124 -10.96 7.21 3.13
N ARG A 125 -10.71 8.51 2.92
CA ARG A 125 -11.40 9.24 1.86
C ARG A 125 -10.89 8.70 0.54
N ILE A 126 -11.59 7.69 0.02
CA ILE A 126 -11.45 7.23 -1.35
C ILE A 126 -11.79 8.43 -2.24
N ARG A 127 -10.78 9.22 -2.61
CA ARG A 127 -10.95 10.28 -3.59
C ARG A 127 -11.34 9.58 -4.88
N ARG A 128 -12.44 9.98 -5.52
CA ARG A 128 -12.94 9.36 -6.76
C ARG A 128 -11.90 9.29 -7.88
N ARG A 129 -10.88 10.18 -7.85
CA ARG A 129 -9.72 10.09 -8.73
C ARG A 129 -8.87 8.87 -8.37
N LEU A 130 -8.42 8.76 -7.11
CA LEU A 130 -7.49 7.75 -6.58
C LEU A 130 -7.85 6.30 -6.96
N THR A 131 -9.13 5.95 -7.00
CA THR A 131 -9.54 4.57 -7.33
C THR A 131 -9.08 4.13 -8.71
N VAL A 132 -9.06 5.03 -9.70
CA VAL A 132 -8.58 4.67 -11.04
C VAL A 132 -7.07 4.53 -11.04
N GLN A 133 -6.33 5.42 -10.35
CA GLN A 133 -4.86 5.31 -10.23
C GLN A 133 -4.42 4.02 -9.54
N MET A 134 -5.23 3.43 -8.65
CA MET A 134 -4.91 2.13 -8.05
C MET A 134 -4.73 1.01 -9.08
N LEU A 135 -5.35 1.11 -10.27
CA LEU A 135 -5.16 0.14 -11.35
C LEU A 135 -3.74 0.14 -11.91
N ASP A 136 -3.01 1.25 -11.77
CA ASP A 136 -1.60 1.36 -12.20
C ASP A 136 -0.64 0.59 -11.28
N LEU A 137 -1.12 0.11 -10.12
CA LEU A 137 -0.37 -0.78 -9.23
C LEU A 137 -0.30 -2.23 -9.76
N LEU A 138 -1.12 -2.55 -10.76
CA LEU A 138 -1.32 -3.90 -11.25
C LEU A 138 -0.52 -4.19 -12.52
N TRP A 139 -0.10 -5.45 -12.65
CA TRP A 139 0.47 -5.93 -13.90
C TRP A 139 -0.62 -6.16 -14.94
N ALA A 140 -0.22 -6.17 -16.22
CA ALA A 140 -1.13 -6.40 -17.33
C ALA A 140 -1.95 -7.71 -17.15
N SER A 141 -1.34 -8.79 -16.67
CA SER A 141 -2.04 -10.06 -16.42
C SER A 141 -3.09 -9.97 -15.31
N GLU A 142 -2.84 -9.14 -14.29
CA GLU A 142 -3.76 -8.94 -13.16
C GLU A 142 -4.95 -8.07 -13.59
N LEU A 143 -4.71 -7.03 -14.39
CA LEU A 143 -5.77 -6.26 -15.03
C LEU A 143 -6.64 -7.14 -15.95
N GLN A 144 -6.04 -8.04 -16.71
CA GLN A 144 -6.77 -9.00 -17.53
C GLN A 144 -7.60 -9.97 -16.68
N SER A 145 -7.08 -10.40 -15.52
CA SER A 145 -7.82 -11.21 -14.54
C SER A 145 -9.07 -10.47 -14.02
N ILE A 146 -8.95 -9.19 -13.68
CA ILE A 146 -10.10 -8.36 -13.28
C ILE A 146 -11.10 -8.25 -14.44
N ALA A 147 -10.64 -7.91 -15.65
CA ALA A 147 -11.51 -7.79 -16.81
C ALA A 147 -12.30 -9.08 -17.08
N ALA A 148 -11.64 -10.24 -17.04
CA ALA A 148 -12.27 -11.54 -17.22
C ALA A 148 -13.30 -11.85 -16.12
N ARG A 149 -12.98 -11.61 -14.84
CA ARG A 149 -13.90 -11.84 -13.71
C ARG A 149 -15.16 -11.00 -13.79
N HIS A 150 -15.08 -9.82 -14.40
CA HIS A 150 -16.20 -8.90 -14.58
C HIS A 150 -16.85 -8.99 -15.97
N GLY A 151 -16.52 -10.02 -16.76
CA GLY A 151 -17.14 -10.26 -18.07
C GLY A 151 -16.84 -9.19 -19.12
N LEU A 152 -15.75 -8.44 -18.96
CA LEU A 152 -15.33 -7.45 -19.96
C LEU A 152 -14.73 -8.21 -21.15
N GLY A 153 -15.40 -8.14 -22.32
CA GLY A 153 -14.99 -8.79 -23.56
C GLY A 153 -13.74 -8.17 -24.21
N LEU A 154 -12.64 -8.10 -23.47
CA LEU A 154 -11.37 -7.54 -23.93
C LEU A 154 -10.51 -8.61 -24.62
N PRO A 155 -9.75 -8.25 -25.67
CA PRO A 155 -8.73 -9.13 -26.23
C PRO A 155 -7.72 -9.56 -25.16
N LYS A 156 -7.26 -10.82 -25.20
CA LYS A 156 -6.32 -11.43 -24.22
C LYS A 156 -5.02 -10.65 -23.96
N ARG A 157 -4.63 -9.75 -24.88
CA ARG A 157 -3.43 -8.93 -24.80
C ARG A 157 -3.74 -7.45 -25.03
N ALA A 158 -4.93 -7.00 -24.64
CA ALA A 158 -5.28 -5.59 -24.73
C ALA A 158 -4.25 -4.75 -23.95
N ALA A 159 -3.82 -3.64 -24.55
CA ALA A 159 -2.88 -2.72 -23.92
C ALA A 159 -3.45 -2.19 -22.59
N MET A 160 -2.57 -1.80 -21.65
CA MET A 160 -3.01 -1.21 -20.38
C MET A 160 -3.87 0.04 -20.59
N GLY A 161 -3.49 0.90 -21.56
CA GLY A 161 -4.28 2.08 -21.95
C GLY A 161 -5.68 1.80 -22.51
N VAL A 162 -5.98 0.54 -22.86
CA VAL A 162 -7.34 0.09 -23.24
C VAL A 162 -8.03 -0.59 -22.07
N THR A 163 -7.30 -1.44 -21.35
CA THR A 163 -7.82 -2.26 -20.25
C THR A 163 -8.24 -1.42 -19.05
N ILE A 164 -7.42 -0.45 -18.64
CA ILE A 164 -7.70 0.42 -17.49
C ILE A 164 -8.99 1.24 -17.70
N PRO A 165 -9.18 1.98 -18.82
CA PRO A 165 -10.43 2.69 -19.05
C PRO A 165 -11.66 1.79 -19.13
N ALA A 166 -11.51 0.55 -19.64
CA ALA A 166 -12.61 -0.40 -19.69
C ALA A 166 -13.06 -0.82 -18.28
N ILE A 167 -12.11 -1.16 -17.41
CA ILE A 167 -12.38 -1.47 -15.99
C ILE A 167 -12.97 -0.24 -15.28
N ALA A 168 -12.35 0.93 -15.44
CA ALA A 168 -12.77 2.15 -14.77
C ALA A 168 -14.20 2.61 -15.15
N ARG A 169 -14.68 2.29 -16.35
CA ARG A 169 -16.07 2.55 -16.77
C ARG A 169 -17.07 1.52 -16.25
N ALA A 170 -16.63 0.28 -16.04
CA ALA A 170 -17.50 -0.84 -15.69
C ALA A 170 -17.66 -1.03 -14.17
N LEU A 171 -16.67 -0.62 -13.37
CA LEU A 171 -16.65 -0.83 -11.93
C LEU A 171 -16.83 0.49 -11.17
N THR A 172 -17.47 0.40 -10.00
CA THR A 172 -17.48 1.48 -8.99
C THR A 172 -16.12 1.62 -8.32
N GLY A 173 -15.90 2.74 -7.61
CA GLY A 173 -14.66 2.97 -6.86
C GLY A 173 -14.34 1.83 -5.89
N ASP A 174 -15.30 1.42 -5.07
CA ASP A 174 -15.13 0.35 -4.07
C ASP A 174 -14.83 -1.00 -4.73
N GLN A 175 -15.48 -1.30 -5.86
CA GLN A 175 -15.19 -2.51 -6.63
C GLN A 175 -13.76 -2.50 -7.19
N ILE A 176 -13.26 -1.34 -7.65
CA ILE A 176 -11.87 -1.22 -8.10
C ILE A 176 -10.91 -1.45 -6.93
N VAL A 177 -11.13 -0.82 -5.78
CA VAL A 177 -10.29 -1.01 -4.59
C VAL A 177 -10.22 -2.48 -4.20
N ALA A 178 -11.38 -3.15 -4.10
CA ALA A 178 -11.45 -4.56 -3.75
C ALA A 178 -10.78 -5.46 -4.81
N ALA A 179 -10.94 -5.15 -6.09
CA ALA A 179 -10.33 -5.91 -7.17
C ALA A 179 -8.79 -5.77 -7.18
N VAL A 180 -8.28 -4.55 -7.00
CA VAL A 180 -6.83 -4.28 -6.87
C VAL A 180 -6.26 -5.00 -5.66
N CYS A 181 -6.91 -4.87 -4.51
CA CYS A 181 -6.49 -5.56 -3.29
C CYS A 181 -6.48 -7.08 -3.46
N ALA A 182 -7.47 -7.65 -4.15
CA ALA A 182 -7.52 -9.08 -4.44
C ALA A 182 -6.31 -9.55 -5.27
N GLU A 183 -5.97 -8.84 -6.34
CA GLU A 183 -4.81 -9.16 -7.18
C GLU A 183 -3.50 -9.01 -6.40
N LEU A 184 -3.32 -7.90 -5.69
CA LEU A 184 -2.13 -7.66 -4.87
C LEU A 184 -1.96 -8.69 -3.75
N ARG A 185 -3.05 -9.16 -3.13
CA ARG A 185 -3.01 -10.24 -2.14
C ARG A 185 -2.67 -11.60 -2.74
N ALA A 186 -3.03 -11.86 -3.99
CA ALA A 186 -2.72 -13.11 -4.70
C ALA A 186 -1.33 -13.10 -5.36
N ARG A 187 -0.73 -11.91 -5.59
CA ARG A 187 0.54 -11.75 -6.30
C ARG A 187 1.68 -12.54 -5.64
N LYS A 188 2.26 -13.47 -6.38
CA LYS A 188 3.37 -14.33 -5.90
C LYS A 188 4.73 -13.64 -5.94
N ALA A 189 4.92 -12.72 -6.88
CA ALA A 189 6.22 -12.11 -7.13
C ALA A 189 6.34 -10.76 -6.40
N PHE A 190 6.97 -10.83 -5.23
CA PHE A 190 7.54 -9.72 -4.47
C PHE A 190 9.01 -10.05 -4.17
N PRO A 191 9.85 -9.09 -3.73
CA PRO A 191 11.23 -9.40 -3.37
C PRO A 191 11.33 -10.51 -2.33
N ARG A 192 12.39 -11.31 -2.44
CA ARG A 192 12.71 -12.36 -1.46
C ARG A 192 13.29 -11.78 -0.17
N PHE A 193 13.92 -10.60 -0.23
CA PHE A 193 14.52 -9.92 0.90
C PHE A 193 14.31 -8.40 0.78
N PRO A 194 13.65 -7.76 1.77
CA PRO A 194 12.91 -8.37 2.86
C PRO A 194 11.76 -9.25 2.35
N ALA A 195 11.50 -10.37 3.04
CA ALA A 195 10.50 -11.34 2.60
C ALA A 195 9.08 -10.80 2.85
N SER A 196 8.26 -10.80 1.80
CA SER A 196 6.83 -10.52 1.91
C SER A 196 6.06 -11.75 2.40
N ASP A 197 4.88 -11.52 2.99
CA ASP A 197 3.97 -12.59 3.36
C ASP A 197 3.59 -13.45 2.15
N ALA A 198 3.30 -14.73 2.42
CA ALA A 198 2.72 -15.63 1.44
C ALA A 198 1.42 -15.02 0.86
N PRO A 199 1.09 -15.32 -0.41
CA PRO A 199 -0.17 -14.89 -1.00
C PRO A 199 -1.37 -15.34 -0.17
N ILE A 200 -2.36 -14.45 -0.04
CA ILE A 200 -3.63 -14.70 0.65
C ILE A 200 -4.77 -14.43 -0.34
N PRO A 201 -4.99 -15.31 -1.33
CA PRO A 201 -6.03 -15.11 -2.34
C PRO A 201 -7.40 -15.00 -1.65
N LEU A 202 -8.29 -14.17 -2.21
CA LEU A 202 -9.67 -14.18 -1.77
C LEU A 202 -10.27 -15.55 -2.08
N PRO A 203 -11.12 -16.11 -1.19
CA PRO A 203 -11.83 -17.34 -1.50
C PRO A 203 -12.61 -17.13 -2.81
N HIS A 204 -12.50 -18.10 -3.72
CA HIS A 204 -13.28 -18.09 -4.94
C HIS A 204 -14.77 -18.09 -4.55
N THR A 205 -15.48 -17.00 -4.81
CA THR A 205 -16.95 -17.04 -4.89
C THR A 205 -17.27 -17.83 -6.15
N THR A 206 -17.53 -19.12 -6.00
CA THR A 206 -18.16 -19.91 -7.06
C THR A 206 -19.45 -19.19 -7.45
N PRO A 207 -19.73 -18.95 -8.74
CA PRO A 207 -21.01 -18.38 -9.14
C PRO A 207 -22.11 -19.27 -8.59
N THR A 208 -22.98 -18.72 -7.73
CA THR A 208 -24.25 -19.37 -7.41
C THR A 208 -24.94 -19.59 -8.73
N THR A 209 -24.95 -20.84 -9.19
CA THR A 209 -25.75 -21.25 -10.33
C THR A 209 -27.18 -21.11 -9.83
N MET A 210 -27.85 -20.02 -10.22
CA MET A 210 -29.30 -19.95 -10.06
C MET A 210 -29.87 -20.99 -11.01
N LEU A 211 -30.36 -22.09 -10.41
CA LEU A 211 -31.25 -23.06 -11.04
C LEU A 211 -32.64 -22.44 -11.20
#